data_AF-J1ERQ2-F1
#
_entry.id   AF-J1ERQ2-F1
#
_cell.length_a   1.000
_cell.length_b   1.000
_cell.length_c   1.000
_cell.angle_alpha   90.00
_cell.angle_beta   90.00
_cell.angle_gamma   90.00
#
_symmetry.space_group_name_H-M   'P 1'
#
loop_
_entity.id
_entity.type
_entity.pdbx_description
1 polymer ?
#
loop_
_entity_poly.entity_id
_entity_poly.type
_entity_poly.pdbx_seq_one_letter_code
_entity_poly.pdbx_strand_id
1 'polypeptide(L)'
;MSVTGLAAGQSVVLQNNGADDFTVGANGVVRTAASWPLGSSYAVTVKTQPTGQRCTVALGAGTLAANTPLVQVECVQLPGDRNTLGGTIGGIPAGVIVVLTSGGQDLPLSADGGFTFPTPLAAGAAYAVTVKSTPVGTGCVVRNGTGVVAAAAVDTVQVSCAIVGSVTGFWEQDQCLPGPGGIGLKNGWRISQSRPVFVNVGAGGVSYRNAQCTGVGTTMTGPLVGGFTVTQSRQEIATDISAYWGVRDGMTFPTMPVVLVRRGNHLCLLEDTATPSAYPNAASTANAVTAAVAAGTCYIPR
;
A
#
# COMPACT_ATOMS: atom_id res chain seq x y z
N MET A 1 32.83 8.27 28.87
CA MET A 1 31.36 8.46 28.94
C MET A 1 30.74 7.29 29.70
N SER A 2 29.53 7.43 30.24
CA SER A 2 28.75 6.33 30.82
C SER A 2 27.44 6.15 30.06
N VAL A 3 27.10 4.90 29.73
CA VAL A 3 25.85 4.55 29.06
C VAL A 3 24.98 3.69 29.98
N THR A 4 23.72 4.05 30.14
CA THR A 4 22.74 3.31 30.93
C THR A 4 21.47 3.02 30.11
N GLY A 5 20.78 1.92 30.44
CA GLY A 5 19.49 1.57 29.87
C GLY A 5 19.49 1.05 28.42
N LEU A 6 20.63 0.83 27.79
CA LEU A 6 20.74 0.20 26.47
C LEU A 6 20.31 -1.27 26.53
N ALA A 7 19.43 -1.71 25.64
CA ALA A 7 18.93 -3.08 25.59
C ALA A 7 20.02 -4.07 25.11
N ALA A 8 19.95 -5.31 25.60
CA ALA A 8 20.91 -6.35 25.23
C ALA A 8 20.91 -6.61 23.71
N GLY A 9 22.09 -6.67 23.11
CA GLY A 9 22.27 -6.91 21.67
C GLY A 9 21.97 -5.70 20.76
N GLN A 10 21.65 -4.53 21.32
CA GLN A 10 21.50 -3.28 20.56
C GLN A 10 22.79 -2.45 20.59
N SER A 11 22.88 -1.44 19.71
CA SER A 11 23.94 -0.44 19.73
C SER A 11 23.42 0.97 19.48
N VAL A 12 24.13 1.96 20.02
CA VAL A 12 23.93 3.39 19.75
C VAL A 12 25.20 3.94 19.12
N VAL A 13 25.07 4.84 18.14
CA VAL A 13 26.21 5.57 17.56
C VAL A 13 26.17 7.00 18.07
N LEU A 14 27.21 7.39 18.78
CA LEU A 14 27.44 8.76 19.25
C LEU A 14 28.41 9.45 18.29
N GLN A 15 28.29 10.76 18.14
CA GLN A 15 29.19 11.56 17.31
C GLN A 15 29.70 12.76 18.10
N ASN A 16 31.02 12.95 18.13
CA ASN A 16 31.68 14.12 18.71
C ASN A 16 32.10 15.11 17.62
N ASN A 17 31.78 16.40 17.83
CA ASN A 17 32.19 17.51 16.97
C ASN A 17 31.89 17.31 15.47
N GLY A 18 30.86 16.52 15.14
CA GLY A 18 30.45 16.25 13.75
C GLY A 18 31.38 15.32 12.95
N ALA A 19 32.43 14.77 13.56
CA ALA A 19 33.46 14.01 12.85
C ALA A 19 33.74 12.64 13.46
N ASP A 20 33.91 12.57 14.79
CA ASP A 20 34.33 11.33 15.45
C ASP A 20 33.11 10.51 15.89
N ASP A 21 32.89 9.35 15.26
CA ASP A 21 31.79 8.44 15.59
C ASP A 21 32.23 7.33 16.57
N PHE A 22 31.38 7.02 17.54
CA PHE A 22 31.59 5.96 18.52
C PHE A 22 30.38 5.03 18.59
N THR A 23 30.57 3.77 18.22
CA THR A 23 29.56 2.72 18.40
C THR A 23 29.67 2.14 19.81
N VAL A 24 28.56 2.17 20.56
CA VAL A 24 28.45 1.59 21.90
C VAL A 24 27.43 0.46 21.87
N GLY A 25 27.87 -0.75 22.24
CA GLY A 25 27.03 -1.96 22.26
C GLY A 25 26.68 -2.50 23.65
N ALA A 26 27.08 -1.82 24.72
CA ALA A 26 26.83 -2.28 26.09
C ALA A 26 26.70 -1.11 27.08
N ASN A 27 25.98 -1.37 28.17
CA ASN A 27 25.89 -0.44 29.31
C ASN A 27 27.22 -0.40 30.09
N GLY A 28 27.44 0.71 30.79
CA GLY A 28 28.59 0.93 31.67
C GLY A 28 29.49 2.07 31.22
N VAL A 29 30.70 2.10 31.78
CA VAL A 29 31.70 3.12 31.44
C VAL A 29 32.35 2.75 30.11
N VAL A 30 32.19 3.61 29.13
CA VAL A 30 32.82 3.47 27.81
C VAL A 30 34.03 4.40 27.74
N ARG A 31 35.17 3.80 27.38
CA ARG A 31 36.43 4.50 27.09
C ARG A 31 36.64 4.50 25.58
N THR A 32 36.86 5.68 25.01
CA THR A 32 37.23 5.82 23.60
C THR A 32 38.71 5.50 23.44
N ALA A 33 39.10 4.92 22.30
CA ALA A 33 40.51 4.73 21.96
C ALA A 33 41.21 6.04 21.56
N ALA A 34 40.43 7.05 21.15
CA ALA A 34 40.93 8.39 20.86
C ALA A 34 41.30 9.15 22.15
N SER A 35 42.51 9.71 22.17
CA SER A 35 42.98 10.65 23.20
C SER A 35 42.98 12.08 22.63
N TRP A 36 42.40 13.02 23.36
CA TRP A 36 42.44 14.44 23.01
C TRP A 36 43.21 15.24 24.07
N PRO A 37 43.94 16.30 23.67
CA PRO A 37 44.62 17.18 24.61
C PRO A 37 43.66 17.83 25.62
N LEU A 38 44.14 18.05 26.85
CA LEU A 38 43.46 18.92 27.82
C LEU A 38 43.22 20.30 27.19
N GLY A 39 42.05 20.88 27.42
CA GLY A 39 41.62 22.14 26.80
C GLY A 39 40.87 21.99 25.48
N SER A 40 40.75 20.77 24.92
CA SER A 40 39.97 20.56 23.69
C SER A 40 38.47 20.63 23.95
N SER A 41 37.71 21.24 23.03
CA SER A 41 36.24 21.25 23.07
C SER A 41 35.65 19.93 22.60
N TYR A 42 34.54 19.52 23.20
CA TYR A 42 33.75 18.37 22.77
C TYR A 42 32.27 18.76 22.65
N ALA A 43 31.58 18.09 21.73
CA ALA A 43 30.16 18.22 21.45
C ALA A 43 29.62 16.87 20.96
N VAL A 44 29.26 16.02 21.92
CA VAL A 44 28.73 14.67 21.74
C VAL A 44 27.23 14.72 21.53
N THR A 45 26.79 14.15 20.43
CA THR A 45 25.38 13.99 20.05
C THR A 45 25.10 12.52 19.70
N VAL A 46 23.82 12.12 19.64
CA VAL A 46 23.45 10.81 19.10
C VAL A 46 23.34 10.92 17.58
N LYS A 47 24.16 10.14 16.87
CA LYS A 47 24.09 10.00 15.40
C LYS A 47 23.09 8.94 14.98
N THR A 48 23.10 7.80 15.64
CA THR A 48 22.19 6.68 15.36
C THR A 48 21.59 6.14 16.65
N GLN A 49 20.26 6.10 16.73
CA GLN A 49 19.54 5.53 17.86
C GLN A 49 19.48 3.99 17.78
N PRO A 50 19.43 3.27 18.92
CA PRO A 50 19.10 1.85 18.93
C PRO A 50 17.63 1.62 18.56
N THR A 51 17.31 0.42 18.08
CA THR A 51 15.93 0.09 17.68
C THR A 51 15.03 -0.01 18.92
N GLY A 52 13.89 0.69 18.92
CA GLY A 52 12.93 0.65 20.03
C GLY A 52 13.36 1.39 21.30
N GLN A 53 14.42 2.21 21.23
CA GLN A 53 14.90 3.02 22.35
C GLN A 53 15.22 4.45 21.92
N ARG A 54 15.23 5.37 22.87
CA ARG A 54 15.77 6.71 22.69
C ARG A 54 16.86 6.95 23.71
N CYS A 55 18.07 7.15 23.21
CA CYS A 55 19.20 7.62 23.98
C CYS A 55 19.28 9.15 23.91
N THR A 56 19.51 9.79 25.05
CA THR A 56 19.79 11.22 25.17
C THR A 56 21.16 11.42 25.79
N VAL A 57 21.84 12.49 25.38
CA VAL A 57 23.17 12.85 25.91
C VAL A 57 23.00 14.02 26.87
N ALA A 58 23.39 13.82 28.13
CA ALA A 58 23.55 14.86 29.13
C ALA A 58 25.03 15.17 29.32
N LEU A 59 25.34 16.43 29.62
CA LEU A 59 26.73 16.92 29.72
C LEU A 59 27.54 16.66 28.44
N GLY A 60 26.85 16.64 27.29
CA GLY A 60 27.41 16.30 25.99
C GLY A 60 28.32 17.35 25.37
N ALA A 61 28.40 18.55 25.93
CA ALA A 61 29.29 19.59 25.42
C ALA A 61 30.12 20.22 26.53
N GLY A 62 31.35 20.64 26.20
CA GLY A 62 32.25 21.30 27.14
C GLY A 62 33.70 21.29 26.70
N THR A 63 34.60 21.53 27.65
CA THR A 63 36.05 21.50 27.45
C THR A 63 36.68 20.40 28.31
N LEU A 64 37.58 19.62 27.74
CA LEU A 64 38.28 18.56 28.45
C LEU A 64 39.21 19.14 29.53
N ALA A 65 38.98 18.75 30.78
CA ALA A 65 39.75 19.11 31.96
C ALA A 65 40.04 17.85 32.81
N ALA A 66 41.01 17.94 33.71
CA ALA A 66 41.51 16.77 34.46
C ALA A 66 40.43 16.05 35.31
N ASN A 67 39.39 16.78 35.74
CA ASN A 67 38.29 16.27 36.58
C ASN A 67 36.91 16.48 35.93
N THR A 68 36.81 16.55 34.60
CA THR A 68 35.54 16.83 33.90
C THR A 68 34.49 15.77 34.24
N PRO A 69 33.23 16.16 34.56
CA PRO A 69 32.16 15.20 34.73
C PRO A 69 31.95 14.42 33.43
N LEU A 70 31.79 13.11 33.56
CA LEU A 70 31.70 12.17 32.46
C LEU A 70 30.44 12.47 31.62
N VAL A 71 30.56 12.53 30.28
CA VAL A 71 29.38 12.55 29.37
C VAL A 71 28.46 11.39 29.73
N GLN A 72 27.18 11.69 29.99
CA GLN A 72 26.18 10.71 30.39
C GLN A 72 25.24 10.45 29.22
N VAL A 73 25.03 9.17 28.91
CA VAL A 73 24.08 8.74 27.89
C VAL A 73 23.05 7.86 28.56
N GLU A 74 21.82 8.33 28.60
CA GLU A 74 20.70 7.58 29.14
C GLU A 74 19.83 7.10 27.98
N CYS A 75 19.71 5.79 27.84
CA CYS A 75 18.82 5.15 26.90
C CYS A 75 17.57 4.70 27.63
N VAL A 76 16.45 5.34 27.32
CA VAL A 76 15.15 4.87 27.79
C VAL A 76 14.55 3.96 26.74
N GLN A 77 13.92 2.87 27.18
CA GLN A 77 12.90 2.23 26.34
C GLN A 77 11.88 3.33 26.02
N LEU A 78 11.70 3.60 24.73
CA LEU A 78 10.49 4.31 24.36
C LEU A 78 9.35 3.39 24.83
N PRO A 79 8.30 3.90 25.52
CA PRO A 79 7.03 3.20 25.46
C PRO A 79 6.84 2.88 23.99
N GLY A 80 6.75 1.60 23.65
CA GLY A 80 6.51 1.24 22.26
C GLY A 80 5.22 1.94 21.90
N ASP A 81 5.28 3.05 21.18
CA ASP A 81 4.14 3.65 20.49
C ASP A 81 3.78 2.61 19.44
N ARG A 82 3.13 1.55 19.91
CA ARG A 82 2.70 0.45 19.10
C ARG A 82 1.39 0.92 18.52
N ASN A 83 1.48 1.30 17.27
CA ASN A 83 0.37 1.83 16.53
C ASN A 83 -0.42 0.65 15.96
N THR A 84 -1.74 0.77 16.01
CA THR A 84 -2.61 -0.24 15.40
C THR A 84 -2.40 -0.23 13.89
N LEU A 85 -2.53 -1.42 13.29
CA LEU A 85 -2.60 -1.59 11.84
C LEU A 85 -4.02 -2.02 11.49
N GLY A 86 -4.67 -1.29 10.62
CA GLY A 86 -6.07 -1.47 10.30
C GLY A 86 -6.47 -0.70 9.04
N GLY A 87 -7.76 -0.70 8.79
CA GLY A 87 -8.30 -0.19 7.55
C GLY A 87 -9.79 -0.40 7.42
N THR A 88 -10.29 -0.29 6.21
CA THR A 88 -11.67 -0.61 5.85
C THR A 88 -11.72 -1.73 4.82
N ILE A 89 -12.71 -2.61 4.95
CA ILE A 89 -13.05 -3.63 3.97
C ILE A 89 -14.48 -3.38 3.46
N GLY A 90 -14.69 -3.56 2.16
CA GLY A 90 -16.00 -3.42 1.53
C GLY A 90 -16.26 -4.45 0.43
N GLY A 91 -17.53 -4.75 0.17
CA GLY A 91 -17.97 -5.66 -0.89
C GLY A 91 -17.81 -7.15 -0.58
N ILE A 92 -17.75 -7.53 0.72
CA ILE A 92 -17.83 -8.92 1.14
C ILE A 92 -19.25 -9.44 0.89
N PRO A 93 -19.44 -10.48 0.04
CA PRO A 93 -20.76 -11.05 -0.16
C PRO A 93 -21.29 -11.73 1.11
N ALA A 94 -22.60 -11.74 1.30
CA ALA A 94 -23.21 -12.39 2.46
C ALA A 94 -22.79 -13.87 2.54
N GLY A 95 -22.32 -14.31 3.72
CA GLY A 95 -21.87 -15.68 3.97
C GLY A 95 -20.43 -16.00 3.52
N VAL A 96 -19.67 -15.00 3.05
CA VAL A 96 -18.26 -15.15 2.64
C VAL A 96 -17.34 -14.72 3.79
N ILE A 97 -16.24 -15.46 3.99
CA ILE A 97 -15.15 -15.08 4.91
C ILE A 97 -13.91 -14.78 4.10
N VAL A 98 -13.38 -13.57 4.23
CA VAL A 98 -12.09 -13.15 3.66
C VAL A 98 -11.05 -13.17 4.77
N VAL A 99 -9.87 -13.74 4.52
CA VAL A 99 -8.77 -13.73 5.49
C VAL A 99 -7.68 -12.80 5.00
N LEU A 100 -7.41 -11.75 5.76
CA LEU A 100 -6.23 -10.90 5.58
C LEU A 100 -5.07 -11.45 6.41
N THR A 101 -3.84 -11.18 5.99
CA THR A 101 -2.65 -11.53 6.78
C THR A 101 -1.62 -10.42 6.73
N SER A 102 -0.92 -10.21 7.86
CA SER A 102 0.19 -9.27 7.99
C SER A 102 1.17 -9.78 9.02
N GLY A 103 2.45 -9.93 8.64
CA GLY A 103 3.50 -10.40 9.55
C GLY A 103 3.24 -11.80 10.15
N GLY A 104 2.49 -12.66 9.44
CA GLY A 104 2.10 -13.99 9.90
C GLY A 104 0.85 -14.03 10.79
N GLN A 105 0.25 -12.88 11.10
CA GLN A 105 -1.03 -12.81 11.81
C GLN A 105 -2.20 -12.79 10.83
N ASP A 106 -3.12 -13.74 11.00
CA ASP A 106 -4.33 -13.83 10.19
C ASP A 106 -5.52 -13.10 10.83
N LEU A 107 -6.33 -12.46 10.00
CA LEU A 107 -7.54 -11.74 10.40
C LEU A 107 -8.71 -12.15 9.50
N PRO A 108 -9.62 -13.02 9.97
CA PRO A 108 -10.84 -13.35 9.25
C PRO A 108 -11.89 -12.23 9.35
N LEU A 109 -12.53 -11.90 8.23
CA LEU A 109 -13.54 -10.85 8.09
C LEU A 109 -14.74 -11.41 7.33
N SER A 110 -15.96 -11.23 7.87
CA SER A 110 -17.21 -11.76 7.32
C SER A 110 -18.23 -10.69 6.92
N ALA A 111 -17.90 -9.41 7.14
CA ALA A 111 -18.76 -8.28 6.81
C ALA A 111 -17.92 -7.03 6.49
N ASP A 112 -18.55 -6.12 5.76
CA ASP A 112 -17.98 -4.81 5.45
C ASP A 112 -17.83 -3.95 6.72
N GLY A 113 -16.80 -3.11 6.76
CA GLY A 113 -16.55 -2.21 7.89
C GLY A 113 -15.08 -1.94 8.15
N GLY A 114 -14.80 -1.34 9.31
CA GLY A 114 -13.43 -1.17 9.80
C GLY A 114 -12.84 -2.48 10.33
N PHE A 115 -11.54 -2.68 10.12
CA PHE A 115 -10.79 -3.80 10.68
C PHE A 115 -9.49 -3.33 11.33
N THR A 116 -9.04 -4.05 12.36
CA THR A 116 -7.78 -3.80 13.04
C THR A 116 -7.10 -5.13 13.36
N PHE A 117 -5.83 -5.24 13.01
CA PHE A 117 -4.98 -6.38 13.35
C PHE A 117 -4.72 -6.43 14.86
N PRO A 118 -4.85 -7.59 15.53
CA PRO A 118 -4.74 -7.70 16.99
C PRO A 118 -3.41 -7.24 17.58
N THR A 119 -2.29 -7.54 16.92
CA THR A 119 -0.95 -7.17 17.36
C THR A 119 -0.56 -5.78 16.83
N PRO A 120 -0.41 -4.76 17.69
CA PRO A 120 0.05 -3.44 17.28
C PRO A 120 1.54 -3.46 16.92
N LEU A 121 1.94 -2.63 15.96
CA LEU A 121 3.29 -2.60 15.40
C LEU A 121 4.07 -1.39 15.92
N ALA A 122 5.35 -1.57 16.21
CA ALA A 122 6.21 -0.47 16.66
C ALA A 122 6.41 0.59 15.58
N ALA A 123 6.56 1.86 15.96
CA ALA A 123 7.00 2.91 15.04
C ALA A 123 8.32 2.51 14.35
N GLY A 124 8.39 2.70 13.03
CA GLY A 124 9.48 2.27 12.16
C GLY A 124 9.37 0.83 11.63
N ALA A 125 8.41 0.03 12.12
CA ALA A 125 8.19 -1.32 11.60
C ALA A 125 7.52 -1.27 10.21
N ALA A 126 8.03 -2.08 9.28
CA ALA A 126 7.36 -2.31 8.01
C ALA A 126 6.13 -3.20 8.19
N TYR A 127 5.08 -2.95 7.40
CA TYR A 127 3.88 -3.79 7.34
C TYR A 127 3.58 -4.19 5.90
N ALA A 128 2.94 -5.36 5.75
CA ALA A 128 2.48 -5.89 4.47
C ALA A 128 1.19 -6.70 4.67
N VAL A 129 0.05 -6.04 4.46
CA VAL A 129 -1.28 -6.61 4.44
C VAL A 129 -1.55 -7.22 3.08
N THR A 130 -1.88 -8.50 3.07
CA THR A 130 -2.26 -9.24 1.87
C THR A 130 -3.51 -10.06 2.12
N VAL A 131 -4.18 -10.46 1.04
CA VAL A 131 -5.30 -11.41 1.12
C VAL A 131 -4.71 -12.82 1.17
N LYS A 132 -4.90 -13.52 2.29
CA LYS A 132 -4.45 -14.90 2.47
C LYS A 132 -5.37 -15.89 1.77
N SER A 133 -6.68 -15.69 1.90
CA SER A 133 -7.67 -16.55 1.25
C SER A 133 -9.00 -15.82 1.04
N THR A 134 -9.62 -16.09 -0.10
CA THR A 134 -11.01 -15.74 -0.42
C THR A 134 -11.76 -17.00 -0.86
N PRO A 135 -13.08 -17.08 -0.63
CA PRO A 135 -13.90 -18.16 -1.18
C PRO A 135 -13.92 -18.13 -2.70
N VAL A 136 -14.20 -19.29 -3.31
CA VAL A 136 -14.29 -19.44 -4.76
C VAL A 136 -15.29 -18.45 -5.34
N GLY A 137 -14.92 -17.78 -6.43
CA GLY A 137 -15.77 -16.80 -7.09
C GLY A 137 -15.78 -15.41 -6.42
N THR A 138 -14.89 -15.13 -5.46
CA THR A 138 -14.69 -13.80 -4.89
C THR A 138 -13.21 -13.39 -4.98
N GLY A 139 -12.95 -12.14 -5.41
CA GLY A 139 -11.63 -11.54 -5.44
C GLY A 139 -11.59 -10.27 -4.60
N CYS A 140 -10.50 -10.04 -3.87
CA CYS A 140 -10.27 -8.85 -3.06
C CYS A 140 -8.94 -8.18 -3.41
N VAL A 141 -8.93 -6.85 -3.53
CA VAL A 141 -7.71 -6.03 -3.71
C VAL A 141 -7.38 -5.33 -2.42
N VAL A 142 -6.09 -5.33 -2.05
CA VAL A 142 -5.58 -4.52 -0.94
C VAL A 142 -4.86 -3.30 -1.50
N ARG A 143 -5.28 -2.11 -1.06
CA ARG A 143 -4.62 -0.82 -1.32
C ARG A 143 -4.03 -0.30 -0.03
N ASN A 144 -2.91 0.41 -0.15
CA ASN A 144 -2.09 0.84 0.98
C ASN A 144 -1.67 -0.32 1.90
N GLY A 145 -1.63 -1.54 1.35
CA GLY A 145 -1.33 -2.74 2.11
C GLY A 145 0.11 -2.81 2.58
N THR A 146 1.03 -2.05 1.99
CA THR A 146 2.44 -2.00 2.38
C THR A 146 2.84 -0.62 2.84
N GLY A 147 3.72 -0.55 3.83
CA GLY A 147 4.28 0.72 4.30
C GLY A 147 5.13 0.56 5.54
N VAL A 148 5.44 1.68 6.19
CA VAL A 148 6.13 1.74 7.48
C VAL A 148 5.22 2.45 8.47
N VAL A 149 5.10 1.89 9.67
CA VAL A 149 4.33 2.47 10.76
C VAL A 149 5.05 3.73 11.24
N ALA A 150 4.39 4.89 11.13
CA ALA A 150 4.91 6.15 11.59
C ALA A 150 4.66 6.33 13.11
N ALA A 151 4.55 7.57 13.59
CA ALA A 151 4.23 7.88 14.99
C ALA A 151 2.71 7.82 15.30
N ALA A 152 1.89 7.22 14.44
CA ALA A 152 0.44 7.12 14.59
C ALA A 152 -0.11 5.80 14.01
N ALA A 153 -1.36 5.46 14.40
CA ALA A 153 -2.13 4.33 13.87
C ALA A 153 -2.16 4.35 12.33
N VAL A 154 -2.00 3.17 11.73
CA VAL A 154 -2.23 2.97 10.30
C VAL A 154 -3.67 2.49 10.14
N ASP A 155 -4.56 3.36 9.70
CA ASP A 155 -5.99 3.08 9.44
C ASP A 155 -6.35 3.26 7.95
N THR A 156 -5.33 3.40 7.09
CA THR A 156 -5.48 3.78 5.68
C THR A 156 -5.51 2.58 4.73
N VAL A 157 -5.38 1.35 5.23
CA VAL A 157 -5.48 0.14 4.39
C VAL A 157 -6.91 0.04 3.88
N GLN A 158 -7.06 -0.15 2.57
CA GLN A 158 -8.38 -0.28 1.94
C GLN A 158 -8.45 -1.64 1.25
N VAL A 159 -9.46 -2.43 1.58
CA VAL A 159 -9.70 -3.73 0.98
C VAL A 159 -11.03 -3.72 0.26
N SER A 160 -11.00 -4.00 -1.04
CA SER A 160 -12.20 -3.96 -1.88
C SER A 160 -12.41 -5.34 -2.47
N CYS A 161 -13.50 -5.99 -2.06
CA CYS A 161 -13.90 -7.32 -2.45
C CYS A 161 -15.07 -7.26 -3.43
N ALA A 162 -15.13 -8.22 -4.35
CA ALA A 162 -16.29 -8.38 -5.21
C ALA A 162 -16.38 -9.82 -5.73
N ILE A 163 -17.60 -10.30 -5.98
CA ILE A 163 -17.86 -11.55 -6.68
C ILE A 163 -17.26 -11.45 -8.09
N VAL A 164 -16.48 -12.43 -8.53
CA VAL A 164 -15.83 -12.48 -9.86
C VAL A 164 -16.87 -12.39 -10.99
N GLY A 165 -18.09 -12.88 -10.78
CA GLY A 165 -19.24 -12.70 -11.70
C GLY A 165 -19.91 -11.32 -11.67
N SER A 166 -19.42 -10.38 -10.86
CA SER A 166 -19.86 -8.98 -10.88
C SER A 166 -18.79 -8.09 -11.48
N VAL A 167 -19.21 -7.17 -12.34
CA VAL A 167 -18.34 -6.10 -12.87
C VAL A 167 -18.80 -4.73 -12.39
N THR A 168 -19.80 -4.64 -11.51
CA THR A 168 -20.28 -3.37 -10.96
C THR A 168 -19.28 -2.72 -10.02
N GLY A 169 -19.45 -1.43 -9.81
CA GLY A 169 -18.65 -0.65 -8.87
C GLY A 169 -17.66 0.26 -9.59
N PHE A 170 -16.69 0.76 -8.81
CA PHE A 170 -15.68 1.67 -9.30
C PHE A 170 -14.36 0.93 -9.52
N TRP A 171 -13.81 1.10 -10.72
CA TRP A 171 -12.60 0.43 -11.18
C TRP A 171 -11.59 1.48 -11.58
N GLU A 172 -10.35 1.33 -11.15
CA GLU A 172 -9.26 2.26 -11.37
C GLU A 172 -8.20 1.61 -12.27
N GLN A 173 -7.72 2.34 -13.27
CA GLN A 173 -6.79 1.79 -14.27
C GLN A 173 -5.44 1.41 -13.64
N ASP A 174 -4.82 0.36 -14.15
CA ASP A 174 -3.49 -0.08 -13.75
C ASP A 174 -2.43 0.99 -14.06
N GLN A 175 -2.51 1.62 -15.23
CA GLN A 175 -1.61 2.69 -15.65
C GLN A 175 -1.74 3.97 -14.79
N CYS A 176 -0.59 4.50 -14.35
CA CYS A 176 -0.47 5.82 -13.76
C CYS A 176 -0.09 6.85 -14.83
N LEU A 177 -0.79 7.98 -14.86
CA LEU A 177 -0.54 9.12 -15.74
C LEU A 177 0.05 10.28 -14.93
N PRO A 178 1.15 10.91 -15.37
CA PRO A 178 1.66 12.10 -14.72
C PRO A 178 0.70 13.29 -14.94
N GLY A 179 0.38 14.01 -13.86
CA GLY A 179 -0.44 15.21 -13.88
C GLY A 179 0.36 16.47 -13.50
N PRO A 180 -0.24 17.67 -13.70
CA PRO A 180 0.40 18.95 -13.35
C PRO A 180 0.75 19.03 -11.86
N GLY A 181 1.89 19.65 -11.53
CA GLY A 181 2.30 19.83 -10.13
C GLY A 181 2.83 18.56 -9.45
N GLY A 182 3.25 17.55 -10.22
CA GLY A 182 3.85 16.32 -9.68
C GLY A 182 2.82 15.33 -9.11
N ILE A 183 1.54 15.53 -9.38
CA ILE A 183 0.47 14.59 -9.01
C ILE A 183 0.43 13.41 -9.99
N GLY A 184 -0.04 12.26 -9.51
CA GLY A 184 -0.36 11.10 -10.35
C GLY A 184 -1.87 11.02 -10.57
N LEU A 185 -2.29 10.60 -11.75
CA LEU A 185 -3.68 10.44 -12.13
C LEU A 185 -3.91 9.03 -12.67
N LYS A 186 -4.98 8.37 -12.26
CA LYS A 186 -5.44 7.11 -12.84
C LYS A 186 -6.85 7.27 -13.38
N ASN A 187 -7.13 6.72 -14.56
CA ASN A 187 -8.48 6.72 -15.10
C ASN A 187 -9.40 5.81 -14.29
N GLY A 188 -10.70 6.10 -14.29
CA GLY A 188 -11.69 5.34 -13.54
C GLY A 188 -12.92 4.99 -14.38
N TRP A 189 -13.48 3.80 -14.13
CA TRP A 189 -14.77 3.33 -14.66
C TRP A 189 -15.76 3.17 -13.54
N ARG A 190 -16.96 3.73 -13.70
CA ARG A 190 -18.11 3.41 -12.85
C ARG A 190 -19.08 2.56 -13.64
N ILE A 191 -19.25 1.33 -13.20
CA ILE A 191 -20.05 0.33 -13.90
C ILE A 191 -21.32 0.03 -13.13
N SER A 192 -22.45 0.13 -13.83
CA SER A 192 -23.75 -0.31 -13.36
C SER A 192 -24.25 -1.49 -14.20
N GLN A 193 -24.72 -2.54 -13.54
CA GLN A 193 -25.33 -3.70 -14.19
C GLN A 193 -26.85 -3.47 -14.29
N SER A 194 -27.26 -2.76 -15.34
CA SER A 194 -28.56 -2.98 -15.99
C SER A 194 -28.32 -3.75 -17.29
N ARG A 195 -29.37 -4.23 -17.97
CA ARG A 195 -29.23 -4.57 -19.40
C ARG A 195 -29.73 -3.38 -20.21
N PRO A 196 -28.88 -2.78 -21.07
CA PRO A 196 -27.46 -3.09 -21.34
C PRO A 196 -26.50 -2.69 -20.21
N VAL A 197 -25.29 -3.27 -20.14
CA VAL A 197 -24.29 -2.90 -19.12
C VAL A 197 -23.74 -1.52 -19.45
N PHE A 198 -23.88 -0.56 -18.53
CA PHE A 198 -23.39 0.80 -18.73
C PHE A 198 -22.00 0.96 -18.10
N VAL A 199 -21.02 1.37 -18.90
CA VAL A 199 -19.66 1.68 -18.45
C VAL A 199 -19.43 3.17 -18.65
N ASN A 200 -19.51 3.92 -17.57
CA ASN A 200 -19.19 5.35 -17.62
C ASN A 200 -17.68 5.53 -17.42
N VAL A 201 -17.00 6.11 -18.41
CA VAL A 201 -15.59 6.51 -18.34
C VAL A 201 -15.52 8.03 -18.20
N GLY A 202 -14.52 8.56 -17.48
CA GLY A 202 -14.11 9.96 -17.50
C GLY A 202 -14.23 10.72 -16.19
N ALA A 203 -13.40 11.77 -16.03
CA ALA A 203 -13.21 12.75 -14.92
C ALA A 203 -13.56 12.34 -13.46
N GLY A 204 -13.69 11.05 -13.21
CA GLY A 204 -13.84 10.39 -11.93
C GLY A 204 -12.69 9.42 -11.69
N GLY A 205 -11.50 9.76 -12.20
CA GLY A 205 -10.27 9.04 -11.92
C GLY A 205 -9.84 9.16 -10.46
N VAL A 206 -8.62 8.74 -10.17
CA VAL A 206 -8.03 8.84 -8.85
C VAL A 206 -6.80 9.71 -8.93
N SER A 207 -6.75 10.74 -8.09
CA SER A 207 -5.56 11.58 -7.95
C SER A 207 -4.68 11.11 -6.80
N TYR A 208 -3.38 11.21 -7.01
CA TYR A 208 -2.34 10.85 -6.06
C TYR A 208 -1.43 12.05 -5.84
N ARG A 209 -0.95 12.22 -4.61
CA ARG A 209 -0.03 13.32 -4.27
C ARG A 209 1.37 13.17 -4.87
N ASN A 210 1.65 12.04 -5.53
CA ASN A 210 2.91 11.74 -6.19
C ASN A 210 2.65 11.21 -7.61
N ALA A 211 3.61 11.43 -8.50
CA ALA A 211 3.55 11.05 -9.92
C ALA A 211 3.58 9.53 -10.15
N GLN A 212 3.87 8.73 -9.13
CA GLN A 212 3.97 7.28 -9.19
C GLN A 212 2.66 6.57 -8.83
N CYS A 213 1.61 7.33 -8.47
CA CYS A 213 0.32 6.81 -8.01
C CYS A 213 0.45 5.82 -6.84
N THR A 214 1.39 6.08 -5.92
CA THR A 214 1.61 5.25 -4.73
C THR A 214 0.90 5.82 -3.51
N GLY A 215 0.50 4.94 -2.58
CA GLY A 215 -0.20 5.34 -1.36
C GLY A 215 -1.67 5.72 -1.57
N VAL A 216 -2.19 6.56 -0.68
CA VAL A 216 -3.62 6.88 -0.62
C VAL A 216 -3.99 7.84 -1.75
N GLY A 217 -4.70 7.34 -2.76
CA GLY A 217 -5.31 8.17 -3.79
C GLY A 217 -6.67 8.74 -3.36
N THR A 218 -7.10 9.85 -3.97
CA THR A 218 -8.41 10.48 -3.74
C THR A 218 -9.28 10.32 -4.99
N THR A 219 -10.48 9.75 -4.83
CA THR A 219 -11.43 9.62 -5.93
C THR A 219 -11.90 11.00 -6.34
N MET A 220 -11.76 11.34 -7.62
CA MET A 220 -12.23 12.60 -8.15
C MET A 220 -13.76 12.62 -8.22
N THR A 221 -14.36 13.69 -7.71
CA THR A 221 -15.80 13.93 -7.78
C THR A 221 -16.08 14.89 -8.94
N GLY A 222 -16.59 14.36 -10.04
CA GLY A 222 -16.93 15.12 -11.23
C GLY A 222 -17.88 14.33 -12.14
N PRO A 223 -18.52 15.00 -13.11
CA PRO A 223 -19.31 14.31 -14.13
C PRO A 223 -18.41 13.35 -14.90
N LEU A 224 -18.92 12.15 -15.18
CA LEU A 224 -18.21 11.16 -15.97
C LEU A 224 -18.25 11.60 -17.44
N VAL A 225 -17.10 11.56 -18.14
CA VAL A 225 -16.94 12.07 -19.52
C VAL A 225 -16.37 11.02 -20.45
N GLY A 226 -17.15 10.57 -21.44
CA GLY A 226 -16.73 9.51 -22.37
C GLY A 226 -17.24 8.12 -21.96
N GLY A 227 -18.48 8.02 -21.51
CA GLY A 227 -19.10 6.71 -21.30
C GLY A 227 -19.30 5.92 -22.58
N PHE A 228 -19.35 4.60 -22.44
CA PHE A 228 -19.83 3.68 -23.46
C PHE A 228 -20.79 2.65 -22.83
N THR A 229 -21.67 2.10 -23.64
CA THR A 229 -22.50 0.96 -23.29
C THR A 229 -21.88 -0.29 -23.88
N VAL A 230 -22.01 -1.42 -23.18
CA VAL A 230 -21.77 -2.75 -23.75
C VAL A 230 -23.11 -3.46 -23.81
N THR A 231 -23.67 -3.53 -25.01
CA THR A 231 -24.88 -4.31 -25.26
C THR A 231 -24.50 -5.78 -25.29
N GLN A 232 -24.65 -6.41 -24.13
CA GLN A 232 -24.22 -7.79 -23.91
C GLN A 232 -25.07 -8.77 -24.73
N SER A 233 -24.40 -9.61 -25.52
CA SER A 233 -25.01 -10.70 -26.29
C SER A 233 -24.82 -12.07 -25.62
N ARG A 234 -23.70 -12.27 -24.92
CA ARG A 234 -23.35 -13.54 -24.27
C ARG A 234 -22.54 -13.32 -23.01
N GLN A 235 -22.64 -14.26 -22.08
CA GLN A 235 -21.86 -14.26 -20.85
C GLN A 235 -21.40 -15.66 -20.50
N GLU A 236 -20.18 -15.76 -19.98
CA GLU A 236 -19.63 -16.98 -19.41
C GLU A 236 -18.91 -16.64 -18.12
N ILE A 237 -19.18 -17.43 -17.08
CA ILE A 237 -18.59 -17.27 -15.76
C ILE A 237 -17.97 -18.61 -15.38
N ALA A 238 -16.67 -18.58 -15.11
CA ALA A 238 -15.89 -19.66 -14.55
C ALA A 238 -15.37 -19.25 -13.16
N THR A 239 -14.51 -20.08 -12.57
CA THR A 239 -14.04 -19.92 -11.19
C THR A 239 -13.20 -18.66 -10.96
N ASP A 240 -12.32 -18.30 -11.90
CA ASP A 240 -11.40 -17.16 -11.80
C ASP A 240 -11.62 -16.10 -12.88
N ILE A 241 -12.53 -16.35 -13.82
CA ILE A 241 -12.77 -15.49 -14.98
C ILE A 241 -14.26 -15.36 -15.30
N SER A 242 -14.69 -14.15 -15.60
CA SER A 242 -16.00 -13.86 -16.18
C SER A 242 -15.83 -13.01 -17.43
N ALA A 243 -16.53 -13.37 -18.49
CA ALA A 243 -16.44 -12.74 -19.79
C ALA A 243 -17.85 -12.38 -20.30
N TYR A 244 -17.99 -11.15 -20.78
CA TYR A 244 -19.24 -10.55 -21.24
C TYR A 244 -19.01 -10.07 -22.67
N TRP A 245 -19.45 -10.85 -23.65
CA TRP A 245 -19.39 -10.47 -25.06
C TRP A 245 -20.53 -9.51 -25.37
N GLY A 246 -20.26 -8.55 -26.23
CA GLY A 246 -21.27 -7.60 -26.67
C GLY A 246 -20.75 -6.64 -27.71
N VAL A 247 -21.57 -5.65 -28.02
CA VAL A 247 -21.20 -4.53 -28.87
C VAL A 247 -21.01 -3.31 -27.99
N ARG A 248 -19.82 -2.71 -28.07
CA ARG A 248 -19.54 -1.40 -27.46
C ARG A 248 -20.20 -0.33 -28.32
N ASP A 249 -20.86 0.63 -27.69
CA ASP A 249 -21.36 1.82 -28.36
C ASP A 249 -21.19 3.05 -27.45
N GLY A 250 -20.84 4.22 -27.99
CA GLY A 250 -20.62 5.41 -27.17
C GLY A 250 -20.38 6.65 -28.00
N MET A 251 -20.70 7.83 -27.44
CA MET A 251 -20.59 9.11 -28.17
C MET A 251 -19.16 9.43 -28.65
N THR A 252 -18.14 8.88 -28.00
CA THR A 252 -16.72 9.10 -28.31
C THR A 252 -15.97 7.83 -28.71
N PHE A 253 -16.65 6.69 -28.85
CA PHE A 253 -16.03 5.40 -29.13
C PHE A 253 -16.66 4.75 -30.36
N PRO A 254 -15.88 4.14 -31.26
CA PRO A 254 -16.45 3.44 -32.41
C PRO A 254 -17.24 2.22 -31.94
N THR A 255 -18.37 1.98 -32.61
CA THR A 255 -19.20 0.80 -32.40
C THR A 255 -18.44 -0.44 -32.89
N MET A 256 -18.16 -1.38 -31.99
CA MET A 256 -17.44 -2.61 -32.35
C MET A 256 -17.72 -3.75 -31.38
N PRO A 257 -17.53 -5.02 -31.81
CA PRO A 257 -17.62 -6.14 -30.89
C PRO A 257 -16.47 -6.11 -29.90
N VAL A 258 -16.79 -6.38 -28.63
CA VAL A 258 -15.87 -6.38 -27.50
C VAL A 258 -16.17 -7.53 -26.56
N VAL A 259 -15.18 -7.86 -25.73
CA VAL A 259 -15.34 -8.72 -24.57
C VAL A 259 -14.90 -7.94 -23.34
N LEU A 260 -15.84 -7.63 -22.45
CA LEU A 260 -15.51 -7.16 -21.12
C LEU A 260 -15.16 -8.39 -20.28
N VAL A 261 -13.95 -8.45 -19.73
CA VAL A 261 -13.44 -9.63 -19.04
C VAL A 261 -12.95 -9.25 -17.66
N ARG A 262 -13.45 -9.91 -16.63
CA ARG A 262 -12.86 -9.87 -15.30
C ARG A 262 -12.10 -11.16 -15.04
N ARG A 263 -10.82 -11.06 -14.70
CA ARG A 263 -10.00 -12.19 -14.25
C ARG A 263 -9.37 -11.84 -12.91
N GLY A 264 -9.73 -12.58 -11.86
CA GLY A 264 -9.42 -12.20 -10.48
C GLY A 264 -9.88 -10.78 -10.16
N ASN A 265 -8.91 -9.89 -9.98
CA ASN A 265 -9.14 -8.48 -9.65
C ASN A 265 -8.93 -7.52 -10.83
N HIS A 266 -8.59 -8.00 -12.02
CA HIS A 266 -8.45 -7.15 -13.18
C HIS A 266 -9.70 -7.22 -14.04
N LEU A 267 -10.21 -6.07 -14.42
CA LEU A 267 -11.27 -5.88 -15.40
C LEU A 267 -10.66 -5.24 -16.65
N CYS A 268 -10.83 -5.89 -17.80
CA CYS A 268 -10.23 -5.48 -19.06
C CYS A 268 -11.32 -5.43 -20.13
N LEU A 269 -11.23 -4.47 -21.05
CA LEU A 269 -12.06 -4.43 -22.24
C LEU A 269 -11.21 -4.85 -23.44
N LEU A 270 -11.54 -5.98 -24.03
CA LEU A 270 -10.84 -6.54 -25.19
C LEU A 270 -11.63 -6.26 -26.46
N GLU A 271 -10.95 -5.92 -27.54
CA GLU A 271 -11.55 -5.79 -28.87
C GLU A 271 -11.65 -7.18 -29.53
N ASP A 272 -12.79 -7.47 -30.18
CA ASP A 272 -13.07 -8.77 -30.80
C ASP A 272 -13.64 -8.61 -32.21
N THR A 273 -12.87 -8.01 -33.11
CA THR A 273 -13.31 -7.74 -34.49
C THR A 273 -13.20 -8.93 -35.42
N ALA A 274 -12.68 -10.08 -34.95
CA ALA A 274 -12.48 -11.26 -35.76
C ALA A 274 -13.79 -12.00 -36.02
N THR A 275 -13.92 -12.59 -37.20
CA THR A 275 -15.05 -13.44 -37.59
C THR A 275 -14.52 -14.78 -38.14
N PRO A 276 -14.62 -15.90 -37.40
CA PRO A 276 -15.21 -16.05 -36.06
C PRO A 276 -14.42 -15.33 -34.95
N SER A 277 -15.07 -15.12 -33.80
CA SER A 277 -14.49 -14.45 -32.63
C SER A 277 -13.10 -14.98 -32.28
N ALA A 278 -12.18 -14.07 -31.95
CA ALA A 278 -10.85 -14.42 -31.44
C ALA A 278 -10.93 -15.04 -30.04
N TYR A 279 -12.06 -14.86 -29.35
CA TYR A 279 -12.31 -15.33 -28.00
C TYR A 279 -13.55 -16.23 -27.92
N PRO A 280 -13.48 -17.48 -28.40
CA PRO A 280 -14.64 -18.38 -28.45
C PRO A 280 -15.23 -18.73 -27.08
N ASN A 281 -14.46 -18.64 -26.00
CA ASN A 281 -14.90 -18.93 -24.63
C ASN A 281 -14.13 -18.09 -23.60
N ALA A 282 -14.59 -18.06 -22.34
CA ALA A 282 -13.97 -17.22 -21.31
C ALA A 282 -12.47 -17.53 -21.13
N ALA A 283 -12.08 -18.82 -21.13
CA ALA A 283 -10.70 -19.24 -20.95
C ALA A 283 -9.75 -18.68 -22.04
N SER A 284 -10.24 -18.56 -23.28
CA SER A 284 -9.44 -18.02 -24.40
C SER A 284 -9.02 -16.55 -24.22
N THR A 285 -9.70 -15.80 -23.34
CA THR A 285 -9.36 -14.40 -23.05
C THR A 285 -8.18 -14.24 -22.08
N ALA A 286 -7.77 -15.31 -21.38
CA ALA A 286 -6.82 -15.23 -20.27
C ALA A 286 -5.45 -14.64 -20.65
N ASN A 287 -4.93 -15.01 -21.83
CA ASN A 287 -3.65 -14.49 -22.33
C ASN A 287 -3.74 -13.01 -22.71
N ALA A 288 -4.85 -12.60 -23.36
CA ALA A 288 -5.09 -11.21 -23.72
C ALA A 288 -5.25 -10.33 -22.47
N VAL A 289 -5.96 -10.81 -21.45
CA VAL A 289 -6.02 -10.15 -20.14
C VAL A 289 -4.63 -10.00 -19.52
N THR A 290 -3.81 -11.06 -19.55
CA THR A 290 -2.45 -11.01 -18.99
C THR A 290 -1.59 -9.95 -19.70
N ALA A 291 -1.68 -9.86 -21.02
CA ALA A 291 -1.00 -8.83 -21.80
C ALA A 291 -1.54 -7.43 -21.51
N ALA A 292 -2.86 -7.27 -21.37
CA ALA A 292 -3.50 -6.00 -21.06
C ALA A 292 -3.15 -5.48 -19.65
N VAL A 293 -3.01 -6.38 -18.66
CA VAL A 293 -2.49 -6.04 -17.33
C VAL A 293 -1.05 -5.54 -17.42
N ALA A 294 -0.19 -6.24 -18.16
CA ALA A 294 1.20 -5.84 -18.37
C ALA A 294 1.31 -4.48 -19.11
N ALA A 295 0.37 -4.18 -20.01
CA ALA A 295 0.26 -2.91 -20.71
C ALA A 295 -0.39 -1.79 -19.86
N GLY A 296 -0.88 -2.10 -18.65
CA GLY A 296 -1.56 -1.14 -17.77
C GLY A 296 -2.95 -0.72 -18.26
N THR A 297 -3.56 -1.43 -19.21
CA THR A 297 -4.85 -1.05 -19.81
C THR A 297 -6.06 -1.62 -19.06
N CYS A 298 -5.85 -2.59 -18.18
CA CYS A 298 -6.88 -3.12 -17.29
C CYS A 298 -7.11 -2.22 -16.07
N TYR A 299 -8.16 -2.54 -15.33
CA TYR A 299 -8.61 -1.80 -14.17
C TYR A 299 -8.77 -2.73 -12.97
N ILE A 300 -8.47 -2.23 -11.78
CA ILE A 300 -8.62 -2.93 -10.51
C ILE A 300 -9.74 -2.29 -9.67
N PRO A 301 -10.51 -3.08 -8.90
CA PRO A 301 -11.58 -2.54 -8.07
C PRO A 301 -11.01 -1.54 -7.05
N ARG A 302 -11.83 -0.56 -6.70
CA ARG A 302 -11.54 0.41 -5.65
C ARG A 302 -12.63 0.41 -4.60
#